data_AF-A0A3G2R3F3-F1
#
_entry.id   AF-A0A3G2R3F3-F1
#
_cell.length_a   1.000
_cell.length_b   1.000
_cell.length_c   1.000
_cell.angle_alpha   90.00
_cell.angle_beta   90.00
_cell.angle_gamma   90.00
#
_symmetry.space_group_name_H-M   'P 1'
#
loop_
_entity.id
_entity.type
_entity.pdbx_description
1 polymer ?
#
loop_
_entity_poly.entity_id
_entity_poly.type
_entity_poly.pdbx_seq_one_letter_code
_entity_poly.pdbx_strand_id
1 'polypeptide(L)'
;MTKEQTYQYFLELINKIPNREKYSDDDLIQNNLAYFIDRYYNSPNWAYMQEEVENLLKKGDLVGLSFYIFKAIQKYRQTLLK
;
A
#
# COMPACT_ATOMS: atom_id res chain seq x y z
N MET A 1 -2.03 -11.31 11.38
CA MET A 1 -0.93 -11.43 10.39
C MET A 1 0.25 -10.63 10.90
N THR A 2 1.49 -11.03 10.60
CA THR A 2 2.71 -10.26 10.83
C THR A 2 2.90 -9.17 9.76
N LYS A 3 3.89 -8.25 9.91
CA LYS A 3 4.28 -7.30 8.85
C LYS A 3 4.60 -8.04 7.56
N GLU A 4 5.43 -9.07 7.66
CA GLU A 4 5.86 -9.91 6.53
C GLU A 4 4.66 -10.59 5.86
N GLN A 5 3.79 -11.23 6.65
CA GLN A 5 2.57 -11.87 6.11
C GLN A 5 1.64 -10.87 5.42
N THR A 6 1.54 -9.65 5.95
CA THR A 6 0.74 -8.58 5.34
C THR A 6 1.33 -8.17 4.00
N TYR A 7 2.65 -7.99 3.94
CA TYR A 7 3.33 -7.64 2.70
C TYR A 7 3.15 -8.70 1.64
N GLN A 8 3.42 -9.98 1.98
CA GLN A 8 3.21 -11.11 1.07
C GLN A 8 1.76 -11.21 0.59
N TYR A 9 0.79 -11.01 1.50
CA TYR A 9 -0.62 -11.00 1.13
C TYR A 9 -0.97 -9.89 0.12
N PHE A 10 -0.46 -8.68 0.29
CA PHE A 10 -0.67 -7.60 -0.68
C PHE A 10 0.00 -7.88 -2.02
N LEU A 11 1.21 -8.48 -2.03
CA LEU A 11 1.86 -8.92 -3.26
C LEU A 11 1.02 -9.98 -4.00
N GLU A 12 0.45 -10.94 -3.27
CA GLU A 12 -0.46 -11.93 -3.87
C GLU A 12 -1.69 -11.28 -4.51
N LEU A 13 -2.26 -10.24 -3.89
CA LEU A 13 -3.36 -9.50 -4.47
C LEU A 13 -2.94 -8.74 -5.74
N ILE A 14 -1.78 -8.08 -5.74
CA ILE A 14 -1.21 -7.43 -6.92
C ILE A 14 -1.02 -8.45 -8.05
N ASN A 15 -0.46 -9.62 -7.73
CA ASN A 15 -0.18 -10.66 -8.71
C ASN A 15 -1.44 -11.25 -9.35
N LYS A 16 -2.62 -11.03 -8.78
CA LYS A 16 -3.92 -11.43 -9.34
C LYS A 16 -4.55 -10.36 -10.25
N ILE A 17 -3.98 -9.15 -10.31
CA ILE A 17 -4.52 -8.06 -11.14
C ILE A 17 -4.17 -8.31 -12.62
N PRO A 18 -5.17 -8.38 -13.51
CA PRO A 18 -4.94 -8.57 -14.95
C PRO A 18 -4.26 -7.35 -15.56
N ASN A 19 -3.37 -7.57 -16.53
CA ASN A 19 -2.62 -6.52 -17.21
C ASN A 19 -1.74 -5.66 -16.29
N ARG A 20 -1.35 -6.17 -15.11
CA ARG A 20 -0.49 -5.40 -14.19
C ARG A 20 0.85 -5.02 -14.81
N GLU A 21 1.33 -5.80 -15.78
CA GLU A 21 2.54 -5.54 -16.55
C GLU A 21 2.51 -4.24 -17.36
N LYS A 22 1.32 -3.64 -17.55
CA LYS A 22 1.17 -2.31 -18.16
C LYS A 22 1.56 -1.18 -17.21
N TYR A 23 1.67 -1.47 -15.92
CA TYR A 23 2.21 -0.55 -14.92
C TYR A 23 3.71 -0.84 -14.83
N SER A 24 4.52 0.00 -15.47
CA SER A 24 5.97 -0.20 -15.64
C SER A 24 6.78 -0.22 -14.34
N ASP A 25 6.15 0.14 -13.24
CA ASP A 25 6.81 0.45 -11.98
C ASP A 25 6.33 -0.48 -10.85
N ASP A 26 6.23 -1.79 -11.14
CA ASP A 26 5.93 -2.82 -10.14
C ASP A 26 6.86 -2.70 -8.92
N ASP A 27 8.15 -2.42 -9.14
CA ASP A 27 9.12 -2.19 -8.07
C ASP A 27 8.78 -0.95 -7.22
N LEU A 28 8.23 0.11 -7.81
CA LEU A 28 7.86 1.32 -7.08
C LEU A 28 6.64 1.07 -6.19
N ILE A 29 5.63 0.37 -6.69
CA ILE A 29 4.44 0.01 -5.91
C ILE A 29 4.82 -0.90 -4.76
N GLN A 30 5.66 -1.91 -5.01
CA GLN A 30 6.16 -2.84 -3.99
C GLN A 30 6.97 -2.12 -2.91
N ASN A 31 7.92 -1.26 -3.29
CA ASN A 31 8.71 -0.48 -2.35
C ASN A 31 7.85 0.48 -1.51
N ASN A 32 6.87 1.12 -2.13
CA ASN A 32 5.94 2.00 -1.43
C ASN A 32 5.04 1.24 -0.44
N LEU A 33 4.59 0.03 -0.81
CA LEU A 33 3.85 -0.86 0.09
C LEU A 33 4.71 -1.32 1.27
N ALA A 34 5.95 -1.72 1.02
CA ALA A 34 6.88 -2.11 2.09
C ALA A 34 7.08 -0.96 3.09
N TYR A 35 7.34 0.26 2.60
CA TYR A 35 7.46 1.45 3.43
C TYR A 35 6.17 1.77 4.20
N PHE A 36 5.02 1.69 3.53
CA PHE A 36 3.70 1.92 4.14
C PHE A 36 3.44 0.95 5.30
N ILE A 37 3.65 -0.35 5.08
CA ILE A 37 3.48 -1.36 6.12
C ILE A 37 4.47 -1.10 7.26
N ASP A 38 5.76 -0.91 6.97
CA ASP A 38 6.74 -0.72 8.02
C ASP A 38 6.39 0.46 8.94
N ARG A 39 5.87 1.54 8.34
CA ARG A 39 5.49 2.77 9.04
C ARG A 39 4.20 2.66 9.83
N TYR A 40 3.16 2.07 9.26
CA TYR A 40 1.79 2.15 9.79
C TYR A 40 1.33 0.89 10.49
N TYR A 41 2.04 -0.21 10.32
CA TYR A 41 1.71 -1.45 11.01
C TYR A 41 1.80 -1.26 12.53
N ASN A 42 0.74 -1.65 13.24
CA ASN A 42 0.45 -1.35 14.66
C ASN A 42 0.06 0.10 15.00
N SER A 43 -0.08 1.00 14.02
CA SER A 43 -0.67 2.32 14.29
C SER A 43 -2.16 2.17 14.66
N PRO A 44 -2.76 3.13 15.41
CA PRO A 44 -4.18 3.08 15.75
C PRO A 44 -5.12 2.99 14.54
N ASN A 45 -4.68 3.52 13.39
CA ASN A 45 -5.45 3.54 12.15
C ASN A 45 -5.11 2.35 11.23
N TRP A 46 -4.24 1.42 11.66
CA TRP A 46 -3.76 0.33 10.81
C TRP A 46 -4.89 -0.51 10.22
N ALA A 47 -5.89 -0.88 11.02
CA ALA A 47 -7.00 -1.71 10.55
C ALA A 47 -7.75 -1.07 9.37
N TYR A 48 -8.09 0.22 9.49
CA TYR A 48 -8.70 1.00 8.42
C TYR A 48 -7.78 1.12 7.21
N MET A 49 -6.50 1.42 7.44
CA MET A 49 -5.50 1.58 6.39
C MET A 49 -5.28 0.30 5.59
N GLN A 50 -5.25 -0.84 6.28
CA GLN A 50 -5.15 -2.16 5.67
C GLN A 50 -6.38 -2.45 4.82
N GLU A 51 -7.59 -2.21 5.34
CA GLU A 51 -8.85 -2.43 4.61
C GLU A 51 -8.92 -1.60 3.32
N GLU A 52 -8.52 -0.33 3.36
CA GLU A 52 -8.48 0.53 2.18
C GLU A 52 -7.51 0.01 1.11
N VAL A 53 -6.30 -0.40 1.51
CA VAL A 53 -5.33 -1.02 0.59
C VAL A 53 -5.89 -2.31 -0.01
N GLU A 54 -6.49 -3.17 0.80
CA GLU A 54 -7.13 -4.40 0.31
C GLU A 54 -8.26 -4.12 -0.68
N ASN A 55 -9.09 -3.12 -0.41
CA ASN A 55 -10.21 -2.75 -1.26
C ASN A 55 -9.73 -2.24 -2.62
N LEU A 56 -8.67 -1.42 -2.65
CA LEU A 56 -8.06 -0.93 -3.89
C LEU A 56 -7.46 -2.07 -4.71
N LEU A 57 -6.71 -2.97 -4.05
CA LEU A 57 -6.12 -4.14 -4.70
C LEU A 57 -7.16 -5.11 -5.23
N LYS A 58 -8.23 -5.41 -4.48
CA LYS A 58 -9.34 -6.27 -4.93
C LYS A 58 -10.09 -5.68 -6.13
N LYS A 59 -10.16 -4.35 -6.24
CA LYS A 59 -10.73 -3.64 -7.40
C LYS A 59 -9.77 -3.57 -8.60
N GLY A 60 -8.50 -3.95 -8.43
CA GLY A 60 -7.46 -3.77 -9.43
C GLY A 60 -7.04 -2.31 -9.63
N ASP A 61 -7.34 -1.42 -8.68
CA ASP A 61 -7.08 0.02 -8.78
C ASP A 61 -5.67 0.36 -8.28
N LEU A 62 -4.66 0.10 -9.13
CA LEU A 62 -3.25 0.37 -8.83
C LEU A 62 -2.91 1.87 -8.82
N VAL A 63 -3.64 2.68 -9.59
CA VAL A 63 -3.48 4.14 -9.58
C VAL A 63 -3.99 4.71 -8.26
N GLY A 64 -5.20 4.33 -7.85
CA GLY A 64 -5.78 4.69 -6.57
C GLY A 64 -4.92 4.24 -5.39
N LEU A 65 -4.40 3.01 -5.42
CA LEU A 65 -3.43 2.51 -4.45
C LEU A 65 -2.20 3.42 -4.34
N SER A 66 -1.60 3.77 -5.48
CA SER A 66 -0.40 4.62 -5.51
C SER A 66 -0.67 6.00 -4.90
N PHE A 67 -1.80 6.62 -5.26
CA PHE A 67 -2.21 7.90 -4.66
C PHE A 67 -2.50 7.80 -3.16
N TYR A 68 -3.16 6.72 -2.72
CA TYR A 68 -3.48 6.49 -1.33
C TYR A 68 -2.20 6.38 -0.47
N ILE A 69 -1.27 5.52 -0.88
CA ILE A 69 0.01 5.34 -0.19
C ILE A 69 0.80 6.65 -0.19
N PHE A 70 0.89 7.33 -1.34
CA PHE A 70 1.59 8.61 -1.44
C PHE A 70 1.01 9.68 -0.51
N LYS A 71 -0.32 9.82 -0.45
CA LYS A 71 -0.99 10.76 0.47
C LYS A 71 -0.78 10.39 1.93
N ALA A 72 -0.84 9.11 2.26
CA ALA A 72 -0.54 8.64 3.62
C ALA A 72 0.89 9.03 4.03
N ILE A 73 1.87 8.85 3.13
CA ILE A 73 3.26 9.24 3.37
C ILE A 73 3.42 10.78 3.46
N GLN A 74 2.79 11.54 2.55
CA GLN A 74 2.89 13.01 2.52
C GLN A 74 2.24 13.69 3.72
N LYS A 75 1.02 13.29 4.11
CA LYS A 75 0.31 13.85 5.26
C LYS A 75 1.16 13.76 6.53
N TYR A 76 1.97 12.70 6.64
CA TYR A 76 2.89 12.51 7.75
C TYR A 76 4.15 13.41 7.68
N ARG A 77 4.76 13.60 6.49
CA ARG A 77 5.89 14.54 6.33
C ARG A 77 5.52 15.96 6.81
N GLN A 78 4.28 16.38 6.56
CA GLN A 78 3.80 17.68 7.02
C GLN A 78 3.59 17.76 8.54
N THR A 79 3.29 16.64 9.20
CA THR A 79 3.14 16.58 10.66
C THR A 79 4.49 16.59 11.40
N LEU A 80 5.56 16.09 10.78
CA LEU A 80 6.92 16.14 11.35
C LEU A 80 7.62 17.51 11.18
N LEU A 81 7.13 18.33 10.26
CA LEU A 81 7.67 19.67 9.96
C LEU A 81 6.93 20.79 10.69
N LYS A 82 6.02 20.44 11.61
CA LYS A 82 5.29 21.33 12.50
C LYS A 82 5.67 21.04 13.95
#